data_AF-A0A2V9A2F8-F1
#
_entry.id   AF-A0A2V9A2F8-F1
#
_cell.length_a   1.000
_cell.length_b   1.000
_cell.length_c   1.000
_cell.angle_alpha   90.00
_cell.angle_beta   90.00
_cell.angle_gamma   90.00
#
_symmetry.space_group_name_H-M   'P 1'
#
loop_
_entity.id
_entity.type
_entity.pdbx_description
1 polymer ?
#
loop_
_entity_poly.entity_id
_entity_poly.type
_entity_poly.pdbx_seq_one_letter_code
_entity_poly.pdbx_strand_id
1 'polypeptide(L)'
;MVLATLLLLCPILQADDAAKVAAAANANVERQTLSVTASHDISKDATAVPALPSAPQPKVKPEVEPVALRSAAQPFEPVRSVRRRPGETPRQRKVWYGLMAAGHAGAAFDAWSTRRAISGGYGQESNPFLKPFASSNAIYAATQVSPAFMDYLGKRMMVSQNPWIRKLWWVPQVAGTSISFVAGAHNVGVVH
;
A
#
# COMPACT_ATOMS: atom_id res chain seq x y z
N MET A 1 -11.04 -28.76 -11.19
CA MET A 1 -9.94 -28.95 -12.17
C MET A 1 -9.91 -27.90 -13.29
N VAL A 2 -10.83 -26.93 -13.34
CA VAL A 2 -10.84 -25.85 -14.37
C VAL A 2 -9.91 -24.67 -14.02
N LEU A 3 -9.58 -24.49 -12.73
CA LEU A 3 -8.67 -23.43 -12.27
C LEU A 3 -7.18 -23.74 -12.54
N ALA A 4 -6.83 -25.02 -12.63
CA ALA A 4 -5.47 -25.46 -12.97
C ALA A 4 -5.20 -25.33 -14.48
N THR A 5 -6.22 -25.49 -15.32
CA THR A 5 -6.09 -25.31 -16.77
C THR A 5 -6.05 -23.83 -17.17
N LEU A 6 -6.68 -22.92 -16.43
CA LEU A 6 -6.59 -21.47 -16.70
C LEU A 6 -5.20 -20.88 -16.41
N LEU A 7 -4.45 -21.45 -15.46
CA LEU A 7 -3.10 -21.00 -15.09
C LEU A 7 -2.00 -21.54 -16.03
N LEU A 8 -2.32 -22.53 -16.87
CA LEU A 8 -1.40 -23.11 -17.87
C LEU A 8 -1.57 -22.52 -19.27
N LEU A 9 -2.50 -21.59 -19.47
CA LEU A 9 -2.85 -20.98 -20.76
C LEU A 9 -2.35 -19.53 -20.94
N CYS A 10 -1.41 -19.08 -20.10
CA CYS A 10 -0.76 -17.78 -20.24
C CYS A 10 0.77 -17.92 -20.14
N PRO A 11 1.41 -18.41 -21.21
CA PRO A 11 2.49 -17.65 -21.81
C PRO A 11 2.15 -17.41 -23.29
N ILE A 12 2.71 -16.36 -23.88
CA ILE A 12 2.40 -15.84 -25.22
C ILE A 12 1.22 -14.84 -25.21
N LEU A 13 1.43 -13.68 -24.60
CA LEU A 13 0.88 -12.44 -25.17
C LEU A 13 2.01 -11.43 -25.28
N GLN A 14 2.26 -11.04 -26.53
CA GLN A 14 3.42 -10.36 -27.07
C GLN A 14 3.69 -9.00 -26.41
N ALA A 15 4.97 -8.70 -26.25
CA ALA A 15 5.49 -7.42 -25.79
C ALA A 15 5.16 -6.21 -26.71
N ASP A 16 4.56 -6.45 -27.88
CA ASP A 16 4.30 -5.41 -28.89
C ASP A 16 3.01 -4.61 -28.65
N ASP A 17 2.02 -5.13 -27.91
CA ASP A 17 0.76 -4.42 -27.67
C ASP A 17 0.81 -3.47 -26.46
N ALA A 18 1.76 -3.65 -25.55
CA ALA A 18 1.95 -2.76 -24.40
C ALA A 18 2.44 -1.36 -24.84
N ALA A 19 3.18 -1.27 -25.96
CA ALA A 19 3.67 -0.01 -26.51
C ALA A 19 2.55 0.85 -27.11
N LYS A 20 1.50 0.24 -27.67
CA LYS A 20 0.36 0.97 -28.26
C LYS A 20 -0.59 1.55 -27.21
N VAL A 21 -0.76 0.88 -26.07
CA VAL A 21 -1.61 1.39 -24.98
C VAL A 21 -0.91 2.51 -24.21
N ALA A 22 0.42 2.45 -24.05
CA ALA A 22 1.20 3.51 -23.44
C ALA A 22 1.23 4.81 -24.28
N ALA A 23 1.21 4.70 -25.61
CA ALA A 23 1.15 5.86 -26.50
C ALA A 23 -0.20 6.60 -26.43
N ALA A 24 -1.31 5.89 -26.19
CA ALA A 24 -2.64 6.49 -26.08
C ALA A 24 -2.88 7.19 -24.73
N ALA A 25 -2.17 6.81 -23.67
CA ALA A 25 -2.29 7.43 -22.34
C ALA A 25 -1.56 8.78 -22.24
N ASN A 26 -0.51 9.00 -23.03
CA ASN A 26 0.30 10.22 -22.99
C ASN A 26 -0.34 11.43 -23.67
N ALA A 27 -1.36 11.23 -24.52
CA ALA A 27 -2.06 12.33 -25.19
C ALA A 27 -3.03 13.10 -24.26
N ASN A 28 -3.30 12.61 -23.04
CA ASN A 28 -4.29 13.19 -22.13
C ASN A 28 -3.71 13.84 -20.87
N VAL A 29 -2.39 13.81 -20.67
CA VAL A 29 -1.73 14.36 -19.45
C VAL A 29 -1.31 15.82 -19.63
N GLU A 30 -1.33 16.37 -20.84
CA GLU A 30 -0.80 17.71 -21.16
C GLU A 30 -1.75 18.88 -20.86
N ARG A 31 -2.86 18.68 -20.13
CA ARG A 31 -3.84 19.75 -19.84
C ARG A 31 -4.03 20.17 -18.37
N GLN A 32 -3.26 19.62 -17.43
CA GLN A 32 -3.37 20.04 -16.03
C GLN A 32 -2.01 20.32 -15.40
N THR A 33 -1.35 21.35 -15.90
CA THR A 33 -0.33 22.09 -15.17
C THR A 33 -0.82 23.51 -15.02
N LEU A 34 -1.15 23.92 -13.78
CA LEU A 34 -0.90 25.25 -13.19
C LEU A 34 -1.68 25.41 -11.87
N SER A 35 -1.00 26.02 -10.90
CA SER A 35 -1.52 26.60 -9.65
C SER A 35 -1.70 25.68 -8.43
N VAL A 36 -0.64 25.52 -7.62
CA VAL A 36 -0.75 25.67 -6.15
C VAL A 36 0.51 26.37 -5.64
N THR A 37 0.37 27.65 -5.30
CA THR A 37 1.37 28.46 -4.61
C THR A 37 1.39 28.15 -3.12
N ALA A 38 2.60 28.08 -2.57
CA ALA A 38 2.89 27.90 -1.16
C ALA A 38 2.45 29.11 -0.32
N SER A 39 2.06 28.85 0.93
CA SER A 39 2.17 29.83 2.03
C SER A 39 2.43 29.07 3.32
N HIS A 40 3.54 29.43 3.93
CA HIS A 40 4.10 28.97 5.18
C HIS A 40 3.83 30.08 6.21
N ASP A 41 3.39 29.75 7.42
CA ASP A 41 3.81 30.50 8.61
C ASP A 41 3.52 29.76 9.92
N ILE A 42 4.56 29.71 10.75
CA ILE A 42 4.60 29.17 12.11
C ILE A 42 5.09 30.31 13.01
N SER A 43 4.35 30.62 14.08
CA SER A 43 4.82 31.07 15.41
C SER A 43 3.65 31.65 16.20
N LYS A 44 3.58 31.66 17.54
CA LYS A 44 4.20 30.93 18.65
C LYS A 44 3.51 31.47 19.92
N ASP A 45 3.29 30.59 20.92
CA ASP A 45 3.03 30.79 22.36
C ASP A 45 2.46 32.10 22.93
N ALA A 46 1.47 31.95 23.84
CA ALA A 46 1.67 32.33 25.25
C ALA A 46 0.56 31.76 26.16
N THR A 47 0.99 30.98 27.16
CA THR A 47 0.24 30.51 28.32
C THR A 47 0.04 31.64 29.33
N ALA A 48 -1.16 31.75 29.94
CA ALA A 48 -1.35 32.37 31.26
C ALA A 48 -2.65 31.86 31.93
N VAL A 49 -2.49 31.26 33.10
CA VAL A 49 -3.54 31.04 34.13
C VAL A 49 -3.34 32.16 35.16
N PRO A 50 -4.40 32.84 35.65
CA PRO A 50 -4.79 32.57 37.05
C PRO A 50 -6.28 32.77 37.40
N ALA A 51 -6.62 32.09 38.50
CA ALA A 51 -7.56 32.46 39.57
C ALA A 51 -9.08 32.26 39.37
N LEU A 52 -9.63 31.32 40.16
CA LEU A 52 -11.04 31.21 40.51
C LEU A 52 -11.54 32.47 41.25
N PRO A 53 -12.80 32.87 41.05
CA PRO A 53 -13.60 33.50 42.09
C PRO A 53 -14.45 32.48 42.87
N SER A 54 -14.52 32.73 44.17
CA SER A 54 -15.08 31.93 45.25
C SER A 54 -16.59 31.63 45.14
N ALA A 55 -16.98 30.49 45.72
CA ALA A 55 -18.37 30.02 45.86
C ALA A 55 -19.24 30.98 46.72
N PRO A 56 -20.53 31.17 46.37
CA PRO A 56 -21.56 31.59 47.30
C PRO A 56 -22.30 30.38 47.90
N GLN A 57 -22.44 30.42 49.23
CA GLN A 57 -23.10 29.45 50.09
C GLN A 57 -24.62 29.26 49.82
N PRO A 58 -25.21 28.15 50.30
CA PRO A 58 -26.51 27.65 49.85
C PRO A 58 -27.68 28.37 50.52
N LYS A 59 -28.63 28.86 49.71
CA LYS A 59 -29.96 29.27 50.18
C LYS A 59 -30.92 28.09 50.06
N VAL A 60 -31.14 27.42 51.19
CA VAL A 60 -32.22 26.44 51.38
C VAL A 60 -33.56 27.18 51.31
N LYS A 61 -34.41 26.78 50.36
CA LYS A 61 -35.87 26.96 50.43
C LYS A 61 -36.49 25.56 50.31
N PRO A 62 -37.28 25.09 51.29
CA PRO A 62 -38.02 23.86 51.14
C PRO A 62 -39.35 24.20 50.48
N GLU A 63 -39.49 23.88 49.19
CA GLU A 63 -40.82 23.79 48.59
C GLU A 63 -40.88 22.53 47.75
N VAL A 64 -41.60 21.57 48.32
CA VAL A 64 -41.87 20.25 47.78
C VAL A 64 -42.87 20.45 46.64
N GLU A 65 -42.37 20.39 45.40
CA GLU A 65 -43.19 20.06 44.25
C GLU A 65 -42.74 18.66 43.79
N PRO A 66 -43.65 17.66 43.71
CA PRO A 66 -43.26 16.34 43.27
C PRO A 66 -42.88 16.45 41.79
N VAL A 67 -41.57 16.54 41.52
CA VAL A 67 -41.03 16.34 40.18
C VAL A 67 -41.43 14.93 39.80
N ALA A 68 -42.48 14.85 39.00
CA ALA A 68 -42.90 13.64 38.35
C ALA A 68 -41.64 12.99 37.77
N LEU A 69 -41.32 11.78 38.26
CA LEU A 69 -40.37 10.88 37.64
C LEU A 69 -40.76 10.82 36.17
N ARG A 70 -40.04 11.59 35.33
CA ARG A 70 -40.07 11.44 33.89
C ARG A 70 -39.59 10.02 33.65
N SER A 71 -40.56 9.12 33.49
CA SER A 71 -40.39 7.81 32.90
C SER A 71 -39.93 8.03 31.47
N ALA A 72 -38.65 8.36 31.31
CA ALA A 72 -37.96 8.36 30.04
C ALA A 72 -37.32 6.98 29.86
N ALA A 73 -38.17 5.95 29.89
CA ALA A 73 -37.88 4.70 29.20
C ALA A 73 -38.03 4.96 27.69
N GLN A 74 -37.19 5.83 27.14
CA GLN A 74 -36.97 5.88 25.70
C GLN A 74 -36.29 4.54 25.36
N PRO A 75 -36.88 3.70 24.49
CA PRO A 75 -36.18 2.53 23.99
C PRO A 75 -34.87 3.02 23.38
N PHE A 76 -33.74 2.54 23.88
CA PHE A 76 -32.45 2.81 23.24
C PHE A 76 -32.54 2.23 21.83
N GLU A 77 -32.72 3.11 20.84
CA GLU A 77 -32.61 2.76 19.43
C GLU A 77 -31.30 1.98 19.24
N PRO A 78 -31.32 0.80 18.60
CA PRO A 78 -30.13 -0.01 18.44
C PRO A 78 -29.05 0.84 17.77
N VAL A 79 -27.97 1.11 18.50
CA VAL A 79 -26.81 1.84 18.00
C VAL A 79 -26.42 1.18 16.68
N ARG A 80 -26.58 1.94 15.58
CA ARG A 80 -26.31 1.47 14.21
C ARG A 80 -24.96 0.76 14.23
N SER A 81 -24.95 -0.52 13.91
CA SER A 81 -23.73 -1.32 14.04
C SER A 81 -22.63 -0.66 13.20
N VAL A 82 -21.60 -0.17 13.89
CA VAL A 82 -20.45 0.41 13.21
C VAL A 82 -19.86 -0.71 12.38
N ARG A 83 -19.88 -0.55 11.06
CA ARG A 83 -19.36 -1.55 10.13
C ARG A 83 -17.85 -1.67 10.35
N ARG A 84 -17.46 -2.60 11.24
CA ARG A 84 -16.07 -2.78 11.62
C ARG A 84 -15.30 -3.26 10.40
N ARG A 85 -14.22 -2.57 10.06
CA ARG A 85 -13.35 -3.00 8.97
C ARG A 85 -12.83 -4.40 9.28
N PRO A 86 -12.85 -5.34 8.32
CA PRO A 86 -12.25 -6.65 8.51
C PRO A 86 -10.79 -6.51 8.96
N GLY A 87 -10.48 -7.09 10.12
CA GLY A 87 -9.14 -7.11 10.68
C GLY A 87 -8.26 -8.18 10.05
N GLU A 88 -6.96 -7.96 10.11
CA GLU A 88 -5.93 -8.93 9.74
C GLU A 88 -5.85 -10.06 10.78
N THR A 89 -5.75 -11.30 10.31
CA THR A 89 -5.49 -12.45 11.19
C THR A 89 -3.99 -12.66 11.45
N PRO A 90 -3.57 -13.24 12.59
CA PRO A 90 -2.15 -13.53 12.86
C PRO A 90 -1.50 -14.43 11.80
N ARG A 91 -2.26 -15.37 11.22
CA ARG A 91 -1.77 -16.23 10.14
C ARG A 91 -1.49 -15.43 8.87
N GLN A 92 -2.42 -14.55 8.47
CA GLN A 92 -2.23 -13.68 7.32
C GLN A 92 -1.02 -12.75 7.50
N ARG A 93 -0.81 -12.22 8.72
CA ARG A 93 0.40 -11.44 9.05
C ARG A 93 1.68 -12.22 8.77
N LYS A 94 1.78 -13.45 9.27
CA LYS A 94 2.97 -14.30 9.06
C LYS A 94 3.21 -14.57 7.57
N VAL A 95 2.16 -14.91 6.83
CA VAL A 95 2.26 -15.15 5.38
C VAL A 95 2.68 -13.88 4.65
N TRP A 96 2.12 -12.72 5.01
CA TRP A 96 2.47 -11.44 4.39
C TRP A 96 3.95 -11.08 4.59
N TYR A 97 4.50 -11.27 5.80
CA TYR A 97 5.93 -11.06 6.04
C TYR A 97 6.81 -12.08 5.30
N GLY A 98 6.37 -13.33 5.18
CA GLY A 98 7.08 -14.33 4.38
C GLY A 98 7.13 -13.97 2.90
N LEU A 99 6.01 -13.51 2.35
CA LEU A 99 5.92 -13.05 0.96
C LEU A 99 6.76 -11.77 0.73
N MET A 100 6.73 -10.84 1.67
CA MET A 100 7.56 -9.63 1.65
C MET A 100 9.05 -10.00 1.59
N ALA A 101 9.51 -10.88 2.49
CA ALA A 101 10.90 -11.35 2.50
C ALA A 101 11.29 -12.05 1.19
N ALA A 102 10.41 -12.91 0.66
CA ALA A 102 10.64 -13.61 -0.60
C ALA A 102 10.70 -12.64 -1.80
N GLY A 103 9.80 -11.66 -1.87
CA GLY A 103 9.76 -10.67 -2.94
C GLY A 103 11.00 -9.78 -2.96
N HIS A 104 11.43 -9.30 -1.80
CA HIS A 104 12.67 -8.53 -1.69
C HIS A 104 13.92 -9.36 -2.00
N ALA A 105 13.94 -10.65 -1.63
CA ALA A 105 15.03 -11.56 -2.01
C ALA A 105 15.08 -11.80 -3.52
N GLY A 106 13.92 -12.01 -4.16
CA GLY A 106 13.81 -12.13 -5.62
C GLY A 106 14.31 -10.88 -6.34
N ALA A 107 13.89 -9.69 -5.92
CA ALA A 107 14.34 -8.43 -6.51
C ALA A 107 15.84 -8.15 -6.30
N ALA A 108 16.40 -8.55 -5.14
CA ALA A 108 17.83 -8.47 -4.90
C ALA A 108 18.62 -9.45 -5.78
N PHE A 109 18.10 -10.66 -5.97
CA PHE A 109 18.69 -11.67 -6.85
C PHE A 109 18.68 -11.21 -8.31
N ASP A 110 17.55 -10.68 -8.80
CA ASP A 110 17.41 -10.09 -10.13
C ASP A 110 18.41 -8.94 -10.34
N ALA A 111 18.48 -7.98 -9.41
CA ALA A 111 19.43 -6.87 -9.48
C ALA A 111 20.89 -7.34 -9.51
N TRP A 112 21.22 -8.35 -8.69
CA TRP A 112 22.56 -8.93 -8.64
C TRP A 112 22.92 -9.61 -9.96
N SER A 113 22.03 -10.42 -10.53
CA SER A 113 22.32 -11.13 -11.78
C SER A 113 22.34 -10.19 -12.98
N THR A 114 21.48 -9.15 -13.03
CA THR A 114 21.57 -8.06 -14.02
C THR A 114 22.94 -7.40 -13.95
N ARG A 115 23.36 -6.98 -12.75
CA ARG A 115 24.66 -6.31 -12.58
C ARG A 115 25.81 -7.21 -13.00
N ARG A 116 25.74 -8.50 -12.69
CA ARG A 116 26.73 -9.51 -13.11
C ARG A 116 26.79 -9.63 -14.63
N ALA A 117 25.64 -9.73 -15.31
CA ALA A 117 25.58 -9.83 -16.77
C ALA A 117 26.16 -8.59 -17.47
N ILE A 118 25.79 -7.39 -17.00
CA ILE A 118 26.29 -6.13 -17.56
C ILE A 118 27.79 -5.96 -17.32
N SER A 119 28.25 -6.22 -16.09
CA SER A 119 29.67 -6.08 -15.75
C SER A 119 30.56 -7.07 -16.50
N GLY A 120 30.01 -8.23 -16.89
CA GLY A 120 30.71 -9.22 -17.71
C GLY A 120 30.65 -8.93 -19.22
N GLY A 121 29.94 -7.89 -19.66
CA GLY A 121 29.78 -7.57 -21.09
C GLY A 121 28.78 -8.46 -21.84
N TYR A 122 27.95 -9.22 -21.13
CA TYR A 122 26.99 -10.16 -21.70
C TYR A 122 25.65 -9.51 -22.09
N GLY A 123 25.48 -8.20 -21.87
CA GLY A 123 24.26 -7.50 -22.24
C GLY A 123 24.14 -6.10 -21.66
N GLN A 124 22.97 -5.48 -21.87
CA GLN A 124 22.60 -4.18 -21.34
C GLN A 124 21.19 -4.24 -20.74
N GLU A 125 20.95 -3.48 -19.67
CA GLU A 125 19.60 -3.30 -19.12
C GLU A 125 18.67 -2.66 -20.16
N SER A 126 17.60 -3.39 -20.50
CA SER A 126 16.62 -2.98 -21.51
C SER A 126 15.49 -2.14 -20.91
N ASN A 127 15.26 -2.23 -19.59
CA ASN A 127 14.25 -1.44 -18.91
C ASN A 127 14.71 0.03 -18.78
N PRO A 128 14.01 0.99 -19.42
CA PRO A 128 14.41 2.40 -19.39
C PRO A 128 14.46 2.99 -17.97
N PHE A 129 13.67 2.47 -17.03
CA PHE A 129 13.65 2.93 -15.64
C PHE A 129 14.82 2.40 -14.81
N LEU A 130 15.35 1.23 -15.13
CA LEU A 130 16.48 0.63 -14.42
C LEU A 130 17.83 0.91 -15.09
N LYS A 131 17.82 1.18 -16.40
CA LYS A 131 18.99 1.53 -17.21
C LYS A 131 19.91 2.61 -16.58
N PRO A 132 19.41 3.74 -16.02
CA PRO A 132 20.29 4.73 -15.41
C PRO A 132 21.00 4.23 -14.13
N PHE A 133 20.47 3.19 -13.50
CA PHE A 133 21.04 2.61 -12.28
C PHE A 133 21.86 1.34 -12.55
N ALA A 134 21.79 0.80 -13.75
CA ALA A 134 22.30 -0.53 -14.09
C ALA A 134 23.81 -0.70 -13.89
N SER A 135 24.58 0.38 -14.02
CA SER A 135 26.04 0.40 -13.79
C SER A 135 26.44 0.75 -12.35
N SER A 136 25.48 0.96 -11.43
CA SER A 136 25.72 1.43 -10.06
C SER A 136 25.10 0.50 -9.03
N ASN A 137 25.55 0.59 -7.76
CA ASN A 137 24.90 -0.06 -6.63
C ASN A 137 23.46 0.45 -6.40
N ALA A 138 23.10 1.57 -7.03
CA ALA A 138 21.73 2.10 -6.99
C ALA A 138 20.70 1.13 -7.61
N ILE A 139 21.11 0.18 -8.47
CA ILE A 139 20.19 -0.82 -9.02
C ILE A 139 19.46 -1.61 -7.93
N TYR A 140 20.14 -1.93 -6.82
CA TYR A 140 19.54 -2.64 -5.69
C TYR A 140 18.46 -1.82 -4.98
N ALA A 141 18.58 -0.49 -4.95
CA ALA A 141 17.53 0.35 -4.38
C ALA A 141 16.37 0.50 -5.37
N ALA A 142 16.69 0.70 -6.66
CA ALA A 142 15.70 0.88 -7.71
C ALA A 142 14.81 -0.35 -7.90
N THR A 143 15.36 -1.55 -7.87
CA THR A 143 14.58 -2.80 -8.02
C THR A 143 13.67 -3.07 -6.83
N GLN A 144 13.97 -2.53 -5.64
CA GLN A 144 13.15 -2.75 -4.43
C GLN A 144 11.86 -1.91 -4.41
N VAL A 145 11.74 -0.93 -5.31
CA VAL A 145 10.51 -0.13 -5.44
C VAL A 145 9.31 -1.01 -5.82
N SER A 146 9.53 -1.96 -6.74
CA SER A 146 8.49 -2.88 -7.21
C SER A 146 7.95 -3.79 -6.09
N PRO A 147 8.77 -4.61 -5.38
CA PRO A 147 8.26 -5.43 -4.28
C PRO A 147 7.65 -4.58 -3.16
N ALA A 148 8.23 -3.42 -2.82
CA ALA A 148 7.64 -2.53 -1.81
C ALA A 148 6.22 -2.06 -2.19
N PHE A 149 6.00 -1.74 -3.47
CA PHE A 149 4.67 -1.42 -3.98
C PHE A 149 3.72 -2.62 -3.91
N MET A 150 4.19 -3.82 -4.30
CA MET A 150 3.39 -5.05 -4.22
C MET A 150 3.03 -5.42 -2.79
N ASP A 151 3.93 -5.21 -1.83
CA ASP A 151 3.70 -5.42 -0.40
C ASP A 151 2.64 -4.47 0.13
N TYR A 152 2.73 -3.19 -0.23
CA TYR A 152 1.72 -2.18 0.10
C TYR A 152 0.34 -2.54 -0.47
N LEU A 153 0.30 -2.92 -1.76
CA LEU A 153 -0.93 -3.31 -2.43
C LEU A 153 -1.54 -4.56 -1.78
N GLY A 154 -0.74 -5.61 -1.55
CA GLY A 154 -1.17 -6.82 -0.87
C GLY A 154 -1.70 -6.55 0.53
N LYS A 155 -1.04 -5.65 1.28
CA LYS A 155 -1.51 -5.22 2.61
C LYS A 155 -2.86 -4.52 2.54
N ARG A 156 -3.04 -3.59 1.59
CA ARG A 156 -4.30 -2.87 1.37
C ARG A 156 -5.43 -3.81 0.97
N MET A 157 -5.14 -4.78 0.10
CA MET A 157 -6.10 -5.79 -0.34
C MET A 157 -6.55 -6.69 0.81
N MET A 158 -5.64 -7.06 1.72
CA MET A 158 -5.92 -7.92 2.87
C MET A 158 -6.96 -7.33 3.83
N VAL A 159 -6.98 -6.00 4.00
CA VAL A 159 -7.94 -5.26 4.84
C VAL A 159 -9.08 -4.61 4.05
N SER A 160 -9.31 -5.06 2.81
CA SER A 160 -10.37 -4.52 1.95
C SER A 160 -11.77 -4.89 2.45
N GLN A 161 -12.74 -4.00 2.23
CA GLN A 161 -14.15 -4.28 2.51
C GLN A 161 -14.71 -5.35 1.56
N ASN A 162 -14.19 -5.44 0.33
CA ASN A 162 -14.64 -6.40 -0.66
C ASN A 162 -14.06 -7.80 -0.37
N PRO A 163 -14.89 -8.85 -0.15
CA PRO A 163 -14.42 -10.20 0.16
C PRO A 163 -13.62 -10.85 -0.96
N TRP A 164 -13.86 -10.51 -2.23
CA TRP A 164 -13.10 -11.04 -3.36
C TRP A 164 -11.67 -10.51 -3.38
N ILE A 165 -11.51 -9.19 -3.17
CA ILE A 165 -10.18 -8.55 -3.09
C ILE A 165 -9.37 -9.14 -1.93
N ARG A 166 -10.01 -9.38 -0.77
CA ARG A 166 -9.37 -10.02 0.37
C ARG A 166 -8.95 -11.46 0.14
N LYS A 167 -9.46 -12.17 -0.87
CA LYS A 167 -9.00 -13.53 -1.21
C LYS A 167 -7.77 -13.50 -2.13
N LEU A 168 -7.56 -12.40 -2.84
CA LEU A 168 -6.49 -12.20 -3.82
C LEU A 168 -5.32 -11.37 -3.27
N TRP A 169 -5.31 -11.04 -1.98
CA TRP A 169 -4.31 -10.16 -1.36
C TRP A 169 -2.86 -10.62 -1.52
N TRP A 170 -2.61 -11.92 -1.66
CA TRP A 170 -1.27 -12.50 -1.82
C TRP A 170 -0.78 -12.43 -3.27
N VAL A 171 -1.67 -12.21 -4.24
CA VAL A 171 -1.37 -12.30 -5.68
C VAL A 171 -0.29 -11.31 -6.11
N PRO A 172 -0.32 -10.00 -5.72
CA PRO A 172 0.71 -9.06 -6.15
C PRO A 172 2.13 -9.49 -5.76
N GLN A 173 2.31 -9.92 -4.50
CA GLN A 173 3.61 -10.34 -3.99
C GLN A 173 4.08 -11.63 -4.67
N VAL A 174 3.22 -12.64 -4.82
CA VAL A 174 3.60 -13.91 -5.47
C VAL A 174 3.94 -13.70 -6.94
N ALA A 175 3.12 -12.95 -7.68
CA ALA A 175 3.39 -12.66 -9.09
C ALA A 175 4.71 -11.89 -9.26
N GLY A 176 4.91 -10.82 -8.48
CA GLY A 176 6.15 -10.03 -8.52
C GLY A 176 7.38 -10.87 -8.18
N THR A 177 7.30 -11.68 -7.11
CA THR A 177 8.39 -12.56 -6.67
C THR A 177 8.79 -13.55 -7.76
N SER A 178 7.81 -14.23 -8.36
CA SER A 178 8.07 -15.20 -9.43
C SER A 178 8.73 -14.55 -10.65
N ILE A 179 8.24 -13.37 -11.06
CA ILE A 179 8.83 -12.63 -12.18
C ILE A 179 10.30 -12.27 -11.88
N SER A 180 10.60 -11.75 -10.70
CA SER A 180 11.98 -11.41 -10.32
C SER A 180 12.90 -12.62 -10.30
N PHE A 181 12.45 -13.78 -9.80
CA PHE A 181 13.28 -14.99 -9.85
C PHE A 181 13.50 -15.51 -11.27
N VAL A 182 12.47 -15.47 -12.13
CA VAL A 182 12.60 -15.87 -13.53
C VAL A 182 13.55 -14.94 -14.28
N ALA A 183 13.40 -13.62 -14.12
CA ALA A 183 14.31 -12.63 -14.69
C ALA A 183 15.74 -12.85 -14.18
N GLY A 184 15.91 -13.05 -12.88
CA GLY A 184 17.21 -13.29 -12.27
C GLY A 184 17.87 -14.57 -12.80
N ALA A 185 17.11 -15.66 -12.94
CA ALA A 185 17.58 -16.92 -13.49
C ALA A 185 17.94 -16.81 -14.97
N HIS A 186 17.14 -16.08 -15.75
CA HIS A 186 17.44 -15.77 -17.15
C HIS A 186 18.78 -15.02 -17.27
N ASN A 187 19.00 -13.98 -16.46
CA ASN A 187 20.25 -13.21 -16.47
C ASN A 187 21.47 -14.07 -16.10
N VAL A 188 21.34 -15.00 -15.14
CA VAL A 188 22.41 -15.96 -14.83
C VAL A 188 22.67 -16.90 -16.01
N GLY A 189 21.63 -17.36 -16.69
CA GLY A 189 21.73 -18.23 -17.86
C GLY A 189 22.48 -17.62 -19.04
N VAL A 190 22.46 -16.29 -19.18
CA VAL A 190 23.16 -15.55 -20.24
C VAL A 190 24.67 -15.39 -19.95
N VAL A 191 25.11 -15.57 -18.69
CA VAL A 191 26.51 -15.36 -18.25
C VAL A 191 27.37 -16.64 -18.39
N HIS A 192 26.94 -17.59 -19.23
CA HIS A 192 27.64 -18.84 -19.48
C HIS A 192 28.46 -18.84 -20.77
#